data_AF-A0AAP3A4L5-F1
#
_entry.id   AF-A0AAP3A4L5-F1
#
_cell.length_a   1.000
_cell.length_b   1.000
_cell.length_c   1.000
_cell.angle_alpha   90.00
_cell.angle_beta   90.00
_cell.angle_gamma   90.00
#
_symmetry.space_group_name_H-M   'P 1'
#
loop_
_entity.id
_entity.type
_entity.pdbx_description
1 polymer ?
#
loop_
_entity_poly.entity_id
_entity_poly.type
_entity_poly.pdbx_seq_one_letter_code
_entity_poly.pdbx_strand_id
1 'polypeptide(L)'
;SPKWSEGYASDIIEAFEKDIFPHIGHRPIADIQPLELLEVLRLIEARGAMEKAKKVRQRCGEVFRYAIVTGRAIYNPAPDLASAM
;
A
#
# COMPACT_ATOMS: atom_id res chain seq x y z
N SER A 1 -19.56 -12.10 -7.53
CA SER A 1 -19.69 -12.08 -6.06
C SER A 1 -18.70 -11.08 -5.50
N PRO A 2 -19.10 -10.11 -4.65
CA PRO A 2 -18.11 -9.30 -3.94
C PRO A 2 -17.27 -10.26 -3.09
N LYS A 3 -15.96 -10.29 -3.34
CA LYS A 3 -15.06 -11.26 -2.68
C LYS A 3 -14.82 -10.93 -1.21
N TRP A 4 -15.26 -9.78 -0.72
CA TRP A 4 -15.05 -9.27 0.65
C TRP A 4 -16.37 -8.91 1.33
N SER A 5 -16.41 -9.08 2.65
CA SER A 5 -17.45 -8.49 3.49
C SER A 5 -17.26 -6.97 3.59
N GLU A 6 -18.34 -6.25 3.88
CA GLU A 6 -18.30 -4.78 4.05
C GLU A 6 -17.32 -4.37 5.16
N GLY A 7 -17.33 -5.07 6.29
CA GLY A 7 -16.39 -4.80 7.39
C GLY A 7 -14.93 -4.97 6.97
N TYR A 8 -14.61 -6.00 6.19
CA TYR A 8 -13.25 -6.22 5.73
C TYR A 8 -12.76 -5.15 4.75
N ALA A 9 -13.66 -4.65 3.88
CA ALA A 9 -13.34 -3.53 3.01
C ALA A 9 -13.09 -2.25 3.82
N SER A 10 -13.90 -2.03 4.87
CA SER A 10 -13.74 -0.90 5.80
C SER A 10 -12.40 -0.95 6.54
N ASP A 11 -11.97 -2.12 7.00
CA ASP A 11 -10.68 -2.28 7.68
C ASP A 11 -9.50 -1.95 6.76
N ILE A 12 -9.60 -2.31 5.47
CA ILE A 12 -8.56 -2.01 4.49
C ILE A 12 -8.47 -0.51 4.25
N ILE A 13 -9.60 0.16 3.98
CA ILE A 13 -9.57 1.60 3.70
C ILE A 13 -9.11 2.39 4.92
N GLU A 14 -9.53 1.99 6.13
CA GLU A 14 -9.09 2.63 7.37
C GLU A 14 -7.57 2.51 7.55
N ALA A 15 -6.99 1.36 7.25
CA ALA A 15 -5.54 1.20 7.28
C ALA A 15 -4.84 2.14 6.29
N PHE A 16 -5.40 2.34 5.09
CA PHE A 16 -4.84 3.28 4.12
C PHE A 16 -4.96 4.73 4.58
N GLU A 17 -6.11 5.12 5.12
CA GLU A 17 -6.36 6.47 5.63
C GLU A 17 -5.45 6.84 6.79
N LYS A 18 -5.17 5.88 7.68
CA LYS A 18 -4.31 6.10 8.85
C LYS A 18 -2.83 6.03 8.51
N ASP A 19 -2.43 5.09 7.65
CA ASP A 19 -1.02 4.71 7.50
C ASP A 19 -0.40 5.08 6.15
N ILE A 20 -1.18 5.20 5.07
CA ILE A 20 -0.63 5.40 3.71
C ILE A 20 -0.92 6.81 3.18
N PHE A 21 -2.19 7.21 3.17
CA PHE A 21 -2.63 8.47 2.56
C PHE A 21 -1.99 9.73 3.18
N PRO A 22 -1.76 9.83 4.50
CA PRO A 22 -1.13 11.00 5.10
C PRO A 22 0.28 11.27 4.58
N HIS A 23 0.98 10.23 4.12
CA HIS A 23 2.37 10.33 3.68
C HIS A 23 2.50 10.46 2.16
N ILE A 24 1.78 9.63 1.40
CA ILE A 24 1.96 9.53 -0.06
C ILE A 24 0.65 9.61 -0.86
N GLY A 25 -0.52 9.69 -0.22
CA GLY A 25 -1.81 9.65 -0.90
C GLY A 25 -2.15 10.88 -1.74
N HIS A 26 -1.47 12.01 -1.49
CA HIS A 26 -1.66 13.25 -2.24
C HIS A 26 -0.81 13.31 -3.52
N ARG A 27 0.10 12.35 -3.73
CA ARG A 27 1.01 12.33 -4.87
C ARG A 27 0.44 11.49 -6.01
N PRO A 28 0.73 11.84 -7.29
CA PRO A 28 0.41 10.97 -8.41
C PRO A 28 1.05 9.59 -8.23
N ILE A 29 0.30 8.52 -8.47
CA ILE A 29 0.77 7.15 -8.23
C ILE A 29 2.01 6.79 -9.08
N ALA A 30 2.18 7.41 -10.25
CA ALA A 30 3.36 7.25 -11.08
C ALA A 30 4.65 7.83 -10.47
N ASP A 31 4.52 8.79 -9.55
CA ASP A 31 5.66 9.53 -8.99
C ASP A 31 6.12 8.99 -7.63
N ILE A 32 5.36 8.05 -7.05
CA ILE A 32 5.69 7.42 -5.77
C ILE A 32 6.92 6.55 -5.93
N GLN A 33 8.02 6.92 -5.28
CA GLN A 33 9.27 6.17 -5.34
C GLN A 33 9.22 4.93 -4.43
N PRO A 34 9.99 3.87 -4.76
CA PRO A 34 10.05 2.67 -3.93
C PRO A 34 10.47 2.96 -2.48
N LEU A 35 11.44 3.87 -2.30
CA LEU A 35 11.95 4.23 -0.99
C LEU A 35 10.89 4.92 -0.13
N GLU A 36 10.06 5.77 -0.71
CA GLU A 36 8.99 6.46 0.02
C GLU A 36 7.93 5.47 0.51
N LEU A 37 7.54 4.51 -0.34
CA LEU A 37 6.63 3.45 0.09
C LEU A 37 7.26 2.59 1.21
N LEU A 38 8.55 2.29 1.11
CA LEU A 38 9.28 1.54 2.14
C LEU A 38 9.31 2.29 3.48
N GLU A 39 9.61 3.59 3.46
CA GLU A 39 9.63 4.42 4.67
C GLU A 39 8.28 4.42 5.36
N VAL A 40 7.19 4.57 4.61
CA VAL A 40 5.82 4.52 5.14
C VAL A 40 5.51 3.15 5.76
N LEU A 41 5.89 2.06 5.10
CA LEU A 41 5.68 0.71 5.65
C LEU A 41 6.49 0.48 6.93
N ARG A 42 7.73 1.00 7.00
CA ARG A 42 8.57 0.96 8.21
C ARG A 42 7.97 1.73 9.37
N LEU A 43 7.23 2.81 9.14
CA LEU A 43 6.49 3.51 10.21
C LEU A 43 5.40 2.63 10.83
N ILE A 44 4.80 1.72 10.06
CA ILE A 44 3.83 0.73 10.57
C ILE A 44 4.57 -0.33 11.39
N GLU A 45 5.71 -0.82 10.90
CA GLU A 45 6.56 -1.80 11.60
C GLU A 45 7.11 -1.27 12.93
N ALA A 46 7.57 -0.02 12.95
CA ALA A 46 8.10 0.65 14.14
C ALA A 46 7.06 0.78 15.27
N ARG A 47 5.76 0.70 14.95
CA ARG A 47 4.67 0.65 15.94
C ARG A 47 4.39 -0.77 16.46
N GLY A 48 5.20 -1.76 16.09
CA GLY A 48 5.04 -3.16 16.44
C GLY A 48 4.03 -3.93 15.58
N ALA A 49 3.55 -3.34 14.48
CA ALA A 49 2.45 -3.88 13.68
C ALA A 49 2.93 -4.61 12.40
N MET A 50 3.85 -5.57 12.54
CA MET A 50 4.51 -6.25 11.41
C MET A 50 3.52 -6.94 10.45
N GLU A 51 2.54 -7.68 10.98
CA GLU A 51 1.54 -8.35 10.15
C GLU A 51 0.61 -7.37 9.44
N LYS A 52 0.36 -6.20 10.06
CA LYS A 52 -0.39 -5.12 9.42
C LYS A 52 0.44 -4.53 8.27
N ALA A 53 1.73 -4.25 8.49
CA ALA A 53 2.62 -3.73 7.45
C ALA A 53 2.67 -4.66 6.22
N LYS A 54 2.80 -5.98 6.43
CA LYS A 54 2.75 -6.97 5.34
C LYS A 54 1.43 -6.93 4.57
N LYS A 55 0.29 -6.89 5.27
CA LYS A 55 -1.04 -6.80 4.65
C LYS A 55 -1.20 -5.49 3.86
N VAL A 56 -0.81 -4.37 4.44
CA VAL A 56 -0.88 -3.05 3.79
C VAL A 56 0.02 -3.02 2.55
N ARG A 57 1.26 -3.53 2.61
CA ARG A 57 2.14 -3.69 1.44
C ARG A 57 1.47 -4.49 0.33
N GLN A 58 0.85 -5.62 0.65
CA GLN A 58 0.14 -6.44 -0.33
C GLN A 58 -0.99 -5.63 -1.01
N ARG A 59 -1.77 -4.89 -0.24
CA ARG A 59 -2.83 -4.02 -0.76
C ARG A 59 -2.28 -2.88 -1.61
N CYS A 60 -1.18 -2.24 -1.21
CA CYS A 60 -0.51 -1.25 -2.04
C CYS A 60 -0.12 -1.86 -3.39
N GLY A 61 0.43 -3.08 -3.38
CA GLY A 61 0.75 -3.82 -4.60
C GLY A 61 -0.45 -4.09 -5.51
N GLU A 62 -1.64 -4.33 -4.95
CA GLU A 62 -2.89 -4.44 -5.73
C GLU A 62 -3.30 -3.11 -6.36
N VAL A 63 -3.17 -2.00 -5.62
CA VAL A 63 -3.45 -0.64 -6.12
C VAL A 63 -2.49 -0.28 -7.26
N PHE A 64 -1.19 -0.51 -7.10
CA PHE A 64 -0.20 -0.29 -8.17
C PHE A 64 -0.48 -1.18 -9.39
N ARG A 65 -0.85 -2.44 -9.20
CA ARG A 65 -1.23 -3.33 -10.31
C ARG A 65 -2.43 -2.78 -11.09
N TYR A 66 -3.45 -2.29 -10.39
CA TYR A 66 -4.61 -1.66 -11.03
C TYR A 66 -4.20 -0.37 -11.78
N ALA A 67 -3.35 0.45 -11.18
CA ALA A 67 -2.81 1.64 -11.83
C ALA A 67 -2.06 1.31 -13.12
N ILE A 68 -1.27 0.24 -13.15
CA ILE A 68 -0.55 -0.22 -14.35
C ILE A 68 -1.51 -0.67 -15.44
N VAL A 69 -2.47 -1.54 -15.12
CA VAL A 69 -3.45 -2.05 -16.09
C VAL A 69 -4.27 -0.91 -16.72
N THR A 70 -4.45 0.19 -16.00
CA THR A 70 -5.22 1.34 -16.45
C THR A 70 -4.35 2.51 -16.94
N GLY A 71 -3.05 2.32 -17.13
CA GLY A 71 -2.13 3.30 -17.71
C GLY A 71 -1.77 4.49 -16.80
N ARG A 72 -1.98 4.39 -15.49
CA ARG A 72 -1.67 5.43 -14.50
C ARG A 72 -0.28 5.31 -13.87
N ALA A 73 0.33 4.14 -13.97
CA ALA A 73 1.69 3.84 -13.52
C ALA A 73 2.32 2.82 -14.47
N ILE A 74 3.65 2.66 -14.42
CA ILE A 74 4.37 1.69 -15.28
C ILE A 74 5.10 0.61 -14.48
N TYR A 75 5.14 0.75 -13.16
CA TYR A 75 5.90 -0.12 -12.27
C TYR A 75 5.24 -0.23 -10.90
N ASN A 76 5.43 -1.38 -10.25
CA ASN A 76 4.88 -1.69 -8.93
C ASN A 76 6.05 -1.99 -7.97
N PRO A 77 6.36 -1.08 -7.03
CA PRO A 77 7.45 -1.30 -6.09
C PRO A 77 7.13 -2.32 -4.99
N ALA A 78 5.86 -2.59 -4.70
CA ALA A 78 5.46 -3.36 -3.52
C ALA A 78 6.05 -4.79 -3.43
N PRO A 79 6.21 -5.57 -4.52
CA PRO A 79 6.85 -6.88 -4.47
C PRO A 79 8.32 -6.81 -4.01
N ASP A 80 9.07 -5.84 -4.51
CA ASP A 80 10.51 -5.69 -4.23
C ASP A 80 10.77 -5.26 -2.78
N LEU A 81 9.80 -4.57 -2.16
CA LEU A 81 9.85 -4.22 -0.74
C LEU A 81 9.68 -5.43 0.18
N ALA A 82 9.15 -6.56 -0.30
CA ALA A 82 8.97 -7.76 0.53
C ALA A 82 10.30 -8.32 1.05
N SER A 83 11.38 -8.20 0.28
CA SER A 83 12.73 -8.62 0.67
C SER A 83 13.48 -7.59 1.51
N ALA A 84 12.98 -6.36 1.59
CA ALA A 84 13.62 -5.23 2.28
C ALA A 84 12.96 -4.86 3.62
N MET A 85 11.82 -5.49 3.92
CA MET A 85 11.07 -5.45 5.18
C MET A 85 11.41 -6.66 6.06
#